data_AF-A0A3D1BK85-F1
#
_entry.id   AF-A0A3D1BK85-F1
#
_cell.length_a   1.000
_cell.length_b   1.000
_cell.length_c   1.000
_cell.angle_alpha   90.00
_cell.angle_beta   90.00
_cell.angle_gamma   90.00
#
_symmetry.space_group_name_H-M   'P 1'
#
loop_
_entity.id
_entity.type
_entity.pdbx_description
1 polymer ?
#
loop_
_entity_poly.entity_id
_entity_poly.type
_entity_poly.pdbx_seq_one_letter_code
_entity_poly.pdbx_strand_id
1 'polypeptide(L)'
;MSLFFLKSILSIVMLVFALIAMFTMFEIFGKSDKKYSIEKLKRLHKVNGIVYLLIYIFIAYFCLSFIIDTKGELSPRGTFHSIFALTIIVLLGLKISIVRIYRQFYNQVKILGLLIALITFGMVGTSGGYYLLVTKFGTEKIDRARYYKNEVSSEEVKTVIRIDEASIKKGKKLYESKCYLCHDPYSTKTIVGPGLMGILKNPSLPVSGKPAIPESIINQLRNPYRYMPSFSYLSEEEMLNIIAYLNTL
;
A
#
# COMPACT_ATOMS: atom_id res chain seq x y z
N MET A 1 2.62 16.20 7.79
CA MET A 1 2.60 15.57 6.45
C MET A 1 2.22 14.10 6.62
N SER A 2 1.27 13.55 5.84
CA SER A 2 0.93 12.13 5.99
C SER A 2 2.10 11.24 5.52
N LEU A 3 2.32 10.10 6.17
CA LEU A 3 3.34 9.13 5.76
C LEU A 3 3.20 8.73 4.27
N PHE A 4 1.96 8.69 3.77
CA PHE A 4 1.63 8.36 2.38
C PHE A 4 2.02 9.47 1.40
N PHE A 5 1.85 10.73 1.78
CA PHE A 5 2.30 11.85 0.97
C PHE A 5 3.83 11.92 0.92
N LEU A 6 4.51 11.68 2.06
CA LEU A 6 5.98 11.55 2.09
C LEU A 6 6.47 10.41 1.21
N LYS A 7 5.87 9.22 1.32
CA LYS A 7 6.18 8.07 0.45
C LYS A 7 5.97 8.41 -1.03
N SER A 8 4.92 9.16 -1.36
CA SER A 8 4.61 9.54 -2.74
C SER A 8 5.64 10.53 -3.30
N ILE A 9 6.05 11.54 -2.52
CA ILE A 9 7.14 12.44 -2.90
C ILE A 9 8.42 11.66 -3.14
N LEU A 10 8.79 10.77 -2.20
CA LEU A 10 10.01 9.98 -2.31
C LEU A 10 9.98 9.04 -3.53
N SER A 11 8.80 8.55 -3.91
CA SER A 11 8.62 7.75 -5.12
C SER A 11 8.79 8.54 -6.42
N ILE A 12 8.40 9.82 -6.45
CA ILE A 12 8.67 10.71 -7.59
C ILE A 12 10.17 10.95 -7.70
N VAL A 13 10.83 11.23 -6.57
CA VAL A 13 12.29 11.40 -6.52
C VAL A 13 12.97 10.17 -7.12
N MET A 14 12.56 8.96 -6.72
CA MET A 14 13.07 7.70 -7.28
C MET A 14 12.90 7.59 -8.80
N LEU A 15 11.76 8.06 -9.35
CA LEU A 15 11.50 8.06 -10.79
C LEU A 15 12.44 9.04 -11.52
N VAL A 16 12.74 10.20 -10.93
CA VAL A 16 13.74 11.13 -11.47
C VAL A 16 15.13 10.48 -11.50
N PHE A 17 15.55 9.80 -10.42
CA PHE A 17 16.82 9.06 -10.40
C PHE A 17 16.86 7.94 -11.45
N ALA A 18 15.74 7.24 -11.69
CA ALA A 18 15.65 6.22 -12.74
C ALA A 18 15.80 6.84 -14.14
N LEU A 19 15.17 7.99 -14.39
CA LEU A 19 15.32 8.74 -15.65
C LEU A 19 16.75 9.24 -15.87
N ILE A 20 17.42 9.76 -14.84
CA ILE A 20 18.83 10.17 -14.91
C ILE A 20 19.73 8.96 -15.21
N ALA A 21 19.44 7.80 -14.60
CA ALA A 21 20.17 6.56 -14.87
C ALA A 21 20.00 6.10 -16.33
N MET A 22 18.79 6.18 -16.87
CA MET A 22 18.51 5.88 -18.28
C MET A 22 19.21 6.86 -19.21
N PHE A 23 19.09 8.16 -18.95
CA PHE A 23 19.72 9.22 -19.74
C PHE A 23 21.24 9.03 -19.83
N THR A 24 21.90 8.87 -18.68
CA THR A 24 23.36 8.65 -18.65
C THR A 24 23.77 7.38 -19.39
N MET A 25 22.97 6.31 -19.31
CA MET A 25 23.23 5.07 -20.04
C MET A 25 23.06 5.26 -21.56
N PHE A 26 21.99 5.90 -21.99
CA PHE A 26 21.74 6.18 -23.42
C PHE A 26 22.80 7.11 -24.01
N GLU A 27 23.33 8.06 -23.25
CA GLU A 27 24.37 8.94 -23.76
C GLU A 27 25.75 8.26 -23.86
N ILE A 28 26.03 7.30 -22.97
CA ILE A 28 27.24 6.47 -23.05
C ILE A 28 27.14 5.42 -24.17
N PHE A 29 26.00 4.78 -24.37
CA PHE A 29 25.89 3.61 -25.26
C PHE A 29 25.09 3.82 -26.54
N GLY A 30 24.28 4.87 -26.63
CA GLY A 30 23.30 5.09 -27.70
C GLY A 30 23.70 6.11 -28.78
N LYS A 31 24.67 7.00 -28.51
CA LYS A 31 25.19 7.96 -29.50
C LYS A 31 26.64 7.66 -29.88
N SER A 32 26.96 7.78 -31.16
CA SER A 32 28.35 7.80 -31.65
C SER A 32 29.05 9.09 -31.22
N ASP A 33 28.38 10.23 -31.37
CA ASP A 33 28.94 11.54 -31.04
C ASP A 33 28.76 11.87 -29.56
N LYS A 34 29.88 12.05 -28.86
CA LYS A 34 29.90 12.30 -27.42
C LYS A 34 29.88 13.80 -27.12
N LYS A 35 28.67 14.35 -26.99
CA LYS A 35 28.46 15.75 -26.55
C LYS A 35 28.96 16.00 -25.12
N TYR A 36 28.96 14.97 -24.27
CA TYR A 36 29.34 15.07 -22.86
C TYR A 36 30.56 14.20 -22.55
N SER A 37 31.32 14.61 -21.54
CA SER A 37 32.43 13.82 -20.98
C SER A 37 31.94 12.46 -20.47
N ILE A 38 32.49 11.38 -21.05
CA ILE A 38 32.20 10.00 -20.64
C ILE A 38 32.52 9.78 -19.16
N GLU A 39 33.62 10.36 -18.67
CA GLU A 39 34.03 10.23 -17.27
C GLU A 39 33.02 10.86 -16.31
N LYS A 40 32.55 12.08 -16.62
CA LYS A 40 31.49 12.75 -15.85
C LYS A 40 30.20 11.94 -15.87
N LEU A 41 29.79 11.42 -17.03
CA LEU A 41 28.58 10.59 -17.14
C LEU A 41 28.68 9.30 -16.33
N LYS A 42 29.83 8.62 -16.34
CA LYS A 42 30.07 7.41 -15.53
C LYS A 42 30.01 7.72 -14.04
N ARG A 43 30.63 8.83 -13.59
CA ARG A 43 30.59 9.27 -12.19
C ARG A 43 29.16 9.60 -11.77
N LEU A 44 28.43 10.34 -12.60
CA LEU A 44 27.02 10.68 -12.37
C LEU A 44 26.17 9.41 -12.26
N HIS A 45 26.28 8.46 -13.20
CA HIS A 45 25.54 7.19 -13.16
C HIS A 45 25.83 6.39 -11.88
N LYS A 46 27.09 6.33 -11.45
CA LYS A 46 27.50 5.64 -10.22
C LYS A 46 26.89 6.30 -8.97
N VAL A 47 27.04 7.61 -8.82
CA VAL A 47 26.50 8.36 -7.67
C VAL A 47 24.97 8.26 -7.65
N ASN A 48 24.33 8.48 -8.80
CA ASN A 48 22.89 8.35 -8.98
C ASN A 48 22.38 6.97 -8.56
N GLY A 49 23.07 5.89 -8.96
CA GLY A 49 22.72 4.52 -8.58
C GLY A 49 22.87 4.24 -7.08
N ILE A 50 23.87 4.83 -6.41
CA ILE A 50 24.06 4.69 -4.95
C ILE A 50 22.94 5.42 -4.21
N VAL A 51 22.64 6.67 -4.58
CA VAL A 51 21.57 7.45 -3.95
C VAL A 51 20.22 6.78 -4.15
N TYR A 52 19.93 6.28 -5.36
CA TYR A 52 18.74 5.49 -5.66
C TYR A 52 18.62 4.29 -4.71
N LEU A 53 19.70 3.52 -4.51
CA LEU A 53 19.70 2.35 -3.64
C LEU A 53 19.45 2.72 -2.16
N LEU A 54 20.04 3.82 -1.67
CA LEU A 54 19.84 4.28 -0.30
C LEU A 54 18.38 4.68 -0.05
N ILE A 55 17.80 5.48 -0.95
CA ILE A 55 16.39 5.87 -0.87
C ILE A 55 15.49 4.64 -0.97
N TYR A 56 15.82 3.70 -1.87
CA TYR A 56 15.09 2.46 -2.03
C TYR A 56 15.03 1.65 -0.72
N ILE A 57 16.19 1.42 -0.09
CA ILE A 57 16.28 0.68 1.18
C ILE A 57 15.50 1.38 2.28
N PHE A 58 15.60 2.71 2.36
CA PHE A 58 14.84 3.51 3.33
C PHE A 58 13.32 3.31 3.15
N ILE A 59 12.79 3.41 1.93
CA ILE A 59 11.34 3.16 1.67
C ILE A 59 10.97 1.72 1.96
N ALA A 60 11.81 0.77 1.54
CA ALA A 60 11.58 -0.66 1.72
C ALA A 60 11.46 -1.04 3.20
N TYR A 61 12.27 -0.42 4.07
CA TYR A 61 12.19 -0.61 5.52
C TYR A 61 10.81 -0.24 6.08
N PHE A 62 10.28 0.94 5.76
CA PHE A 62 8.94 1.33 6.22
C PHE A 62 7.84 0.46 5.63
N CYS A 63 7.96 0.06 4.37
CA CYS A 63 7.00 -0.86 3.74
C CYS A 63 7.00 -2.22 4.44
N LEU A 64 8.16 -2.76 4.78
CA LEU A 64 8.27 -4.06 5.45
C LEU A 64 7.76 -3.97 6.88
N SER A 65 8.12 -2.92 7.63
CA SER A 65 7.56 -2.66 8.97
C SER A 65 6.03 -2.63 8.92
N PHE A 66 5.46 -1.89 7.96
CA PHE A 66 4.00 -1.81 7.80
C PHE A 66 3.36 -3.19 7.54
N ILE A 67 3.97 -4.05 6.73
CA ILE A 67 3.46 -5.40 6.47
C ILE A 67 3.53 -6.27 7.73
N ILE A 68 4.65 -6.21 8.46
CA ILE A 68 4.83 -6.96 9.71
C ILE A 68 3.80 -6.54 10.76
N ASP A 69 3.58 -5.23 10.90
CA ASP A 69 2.67 -4.67 11.91
C ASP A 69 1.21 -4.97 11.59
N THR A 70 0.83 -4.95 10.30
CA THR A 70 -0.57 -5.15 9.88
C THR A 70 -0.99 -6.62 9.81
N LYS A 71 -0.06 -7.57 9.60
CA LYS A 71 -0.29 -9.02 9.46
C LYS A 71 -1.43 -9.40 8.48
N GLY A 72 -1.85 -8.46 7.63
CA GLY A 72 -2.97 -8.61 6.72
C GLY A 72 -2.52 -9.09 5.35
N GLU A 73 -3.44 -9.73 4.63
CA GLU A 73 -3.20 -10.10 3.24
C GLU A 73 -3.03 -8.85 2.37
N LEU A 74 -2.11 -8.93 1.40
CA LEU A 74 -1.88 -7.85 0.47
C LEU A 74 -3.03 -7.79 -0.55
N SER A 75 -3.63 -6.60 -0.70
CA SER A 75 -4.52 -6.33 -1.85
C SER A 75 -3.82 -6.63 -3.18
N PRO A 76 -4.54 -6.91 -4.28
CA PRO A 76 -3.91 -7.17 -5.59
C PRO A 76 -2.89 -6.09 -6.01
N ARG A 77 -3.23 -4.81 -5.80
CA ARG A 77 -2.31 -3.68 -6.04
C ARG A 77 -1.06 -3.76 -5.14
N GLY A 78 -1.24 -4.07 -3.86
CA GLY A 78 -0.15 -4.27 -2.91
C GLY A 78 0.76 -5.43 -3.31
N THR A 79 0.19 -6.52 -3.80
CA THR A 79 0.94 -7.68 -4.32
C THR A 79 1.80 -7.29 -5.52
N PHE A 80 1.23 -6.60 -6.53
CA PHE A 80 2.03 -6.10 -7.66
C PHE A 80 3.15 -5.15 -7.21
N HIS A 81 2.87 -4.24 -6.28
CA HIS A 81 3.88 -3.36 -5.71
C HIS A 81 5.03 -4.14 -5.05
N SER A 82 4.71 -5.14 -4.22
CA SER A 82 5.70 -6.00 -3.55
C SER A 82 6.51 -6.85 -4.52
N ILE A 83 5.86 -7.39 -5.57
CA ILE A 83 6.55 -8.15 -6.63
C ILE A 83 7.56 -7.26 -7.35
N PHE A 84 7.16 -6.06 -7.79
CA PHE A 84 8.07 -5.14 -8.46
C PHE A 84 9.25 -4.73 -7.58
N ALA A 85 9.00 -4.46 -6.30
CA ALA A 85 10.04 -4.16 -5.32
C ALA A 85 11.05 -5.32 -5.21
N LEU A 86 10.56 -6.56 -5.03
CA LEU A 86 11.43 -7.73 -4.95
C LEU A 86 12.23 -7.92 -6.24
N THR A 87 11.62 -7.75 -7.41
CA THR A 87 12.32 -7.86 -8.69
C THR A 87 13.43 -6.83 -8.83
N ILE A 88 13.23 -5.59 -8.40
CA ILE A 88 14.28 -4.55 -8.42
C ILE A 88 15.50 -4.97 -7.58
N ILE A 89 15.28 -5.52 -6.38
CA ILE A 89 16.37 -5.99 -5.50
C ILE A 89 17.17 -7.09 -6.20
N VAL A 90 16.50 -8.08 -6.78
CA VAL A 90 17.14 -9.18 -7.50
C VAL A 90 17.94 -8.67 -8.70
N LEU A 91 17.36 -7.78 -9.51
CA LEU A 91 18.04 -7.21 -10.67
C LEU A 91 19.24 -6.33 -10.30
N LEU A 92 19.15 -5.56 -9.21
CA LEU A 92 20.28 -4.78 -8.69
C LEU A 92 21.40 -5.68 -8.21
N GLY A 93 21.08 -6.74 -7.47
CA GLY A 93 22.04 -7.76 -7.05
C GLY A 93 22.75 -8.38 -8.25
N LEU A 94 21.99 -8.82 -9.25
CA LEU A 94 22.54 -9.38 -10.49
C LEU A 94 23.43 -8.37 -11.23
N LYS A 95 22.98 -7.11 -11.36
CA LYS A 95 23.75 -6.03 -11.98
C LYS A 95 25.10 -5.82 -11.27
N ILE A 96 25.11 -5.79 -9.94
CA ILE A 96 26.32 -5.63 -9.14
C ILE A 96 27.25 -6.84 -9.30
N SER A 97 26.71 -8.06 -9.25
CA SER A 97 27.47 -9.30 -9.43
C SER A 97 28.14 -9.37 -10.81
N ILE A 98 27.45 -8.99 -11.89
CA ILE A 98 28.04 -8.97 -13.24
C ILE A 98 29.16 -7.94 -13.34
N VAL A 99 28.95 -6.74 -12.81
CA VAL A 99 29.95 -5.66 -12.90
C VAL A 99 31.20 -5.97 -12.06
N ARG A 100 31.05 -6.64 -10.91
CA ARG A 100 32.16 -6.91 -9.98
C ARG A 100 32.85 -8.26 -10.22
N ILE A 101 32.09 -9.31 -10.45
CA ILE A 101 32.57 -10.70 -10.43
C ILE A 101 32.52 -11.29 -11.86
N TYR A 102 31.33 -11.31 -12.48
CA TYR A 102 31.10 -12.03 -13.74
C TYR A 102 31.21 -11.14 -14.98
N ARG A 103 32.41 -10.59 -15.21
CA ARG A 103 32.66 -9.59 -16.26
C ARG A 103 32.38 -10.06 -17.69
N GLN A 104 32.33 -11.37 -17.95
CA GLN A 104 31.95 -11.91 -19.27
C GLN A 104 30.53 -11.47 -19.69
N PHE A 105 29.62 -11.25 -18.74
CA PHE A 105 28.25 -10.80 -19.03
C PHE A 105 28.09 -9.28 -19.10
N TYR A 106 29.18 -8.51 -19.17
CA TYR A 106 29.13 -7.04 -19.10
C TYR A 106 28.21 -6.41 -20.17
N ASN A 107 28.14 -7.02 -21.36
CA ASN A 107 27.27 -6.56 -22.45
C ASN A 107 25.77 -6.60 -22.11
N GLN A 108 25.36 -7.40 -21.13
CA GLN A 108 23.97 -7.54 -20.68
C GLN A 108 23.59 -6.53 -19.59
N VAL A 109 24.56 -5.84 -18.96
CA VAL A 109 24.33 -4.88 -17.87
C VAL A 109 23.39 -3.74 -18.29
N LYS A 110 23.43 -3.36 -19.58
CA LYS A 110 22.54 -2.35 -20.17
C LYS A 110 21.06 -2.79 -20.12
N ILE A 111 20.79 -4.06 -20.42
CA ILE A 111 19.44 -4.63 -20.41
C ILE A 111 18.91 -4.63 -18.98
N LEU A 112 19.75 -5.04 -18.01
CA LEU A 112 19.38 -5.00 -16.59
C LEU A 112 19.07 -3.58 -16.11
N GLY A 113 19.84 -2.59 -16.54
CA GLY A 113 19.56 -1.18 -16.24
C GLY A 113 18.19 -0.71 -16.73
N LEU A 114 17.81 -1.09 -17.95
CA LEU A 114 16.51 -0.76 -18.53
C LEU A 114 15.36 -1.49 -17.84
N LEU A 115 15.53 -2.77 -17.52
CA LEU A 115 14.54 -3.54 -16.76
C LEU A 115 14.29 -2.92 -15.38
N ILE A 116 15.35 -2.56 -14.65
CA ILE A 116 15.22 -1.88 -13.36
C ILE A 116 14.41 -0.59 -13.52
N ALA A 117 14.71 0.22 -14.55
CA ALA A 117 13.98 1.45 -14.79
C ALA A 117 12.49 1.19 -15.08
N LEU A 118 12.16 0.30 -16.02
CA LEU A 118 10.77 -0.04 -16.36
C LEU A 118 9.97 -0.59 -15.17
N ILE A 119 10.58 -1.45 -14.37
CA ILE A 119 9.95 -2.00 -13.17
C ILE A 119 9.77 -0.89 -12.11
N THR A 120 10.69 0.07 -12.03
CA THR A 120 10.55 1.24 -11.15
C THR A 120 9.32 2.06 -11.55
N PHE A 121 9.08 2.28 -12.85
CA PHE A 121 7.85 2.92 -13.33
C PHE A 121 6.60 2.15 -12.88
N GLY A 122 6.56 0.83 -13.06
CA GLY A 122 5.44 -0.01 -12.61
C GLY A 122 5.22 0.02 -11.10
N MET A 123 6.32 -0.03 -10.32
CA MET A 123 6.29 0.02 -8.86
C MET A 123 5.76 1.37 -8.34
N VAL A 124 6.21 2.48 -8.94
CA VAL A 124 5.74 3.83 -8.59
C VAL A 124 4.28 3.98 -9.01
N GLY A 125 3.90 3.52 -10.20
CA GLY A 125 2.54 3.58 -10.73
C GLY A 125 1.52 2.87 -9.83
N THR A 126 1.83 1.67 -9.35
CA THR A 126 0.97 0.90 -8.44
C THR A 126 0.92 1.44 -7.01
N SER A 127 1.70 2.48 -6.67
CA SER A 127 1.85 2.98 -5.30
C SER A 127 1.71 4.51 -5.22
N GLY A 128 2.82 5.26 -5.19
CA GLY A 128 2.80 6.73 -5.07
C GLY A 128 2.11 7.42 -6.25
N GLY A 129 2.27 6.91 -7.47
CA GLY A 129 1.59 7.43 -8.66
C GLY A 129 0.07 7.30 -8.55
N TYR A 130 -0.42 6.11 -8.19
CA TYR A 130 -1.85 5.90 -7.91
C TYR A 130 -2.36 6.85 -6.82
N TYR A 131 -1.62 6.97 -5.70
CA TYR A 131 -2.00 7.88 -4.60
C TYR A 131 -2.16 9.33 -5.07
N LEU A 132 -1.20 9.84 -5.84
CA LEU A 132 -1.24 11.22 -6.35
C LEU A 132 -2.42 11.43 -7.32
N LEU A 133 -2.70 10.46 -8.19
CA LEU A 133 -3.83 10.55 -9.11
C LEU A 133 -5.17 10.62 -8.37
N VAL A 134 -5.40 9.75 -7.40
CA VAL A 134 -6.69 9.70 -6.67
C VAL A 134 -6.86 10.80 -5.63
N THR A 135 -5.80 11.54 -5.30
CA THR A 135 -5.82 12.64 -4.30
C THR A 135 -5.71 14.02 -4.95
N LYS A 136 -5.73 14.12 -6.28
CA LYS A 136 -5.37 15.32 -7.03
C LYS A 136 -4.05 15.94 -6.54
N PHE A 137 -3.00 15.13 -6.53
CA PHE A 137 -1.66 15.50 -6.03
C PHE A 137 -1.63 15.88 -4.54
N GLY A 138 -2.46 15.23 -3.73
CA GLY A 138 -2.51 15.42 -2.28
C GLY A 138 -3.30 16.65 -1.82
N THR A 139 -3.96 17.38 -2.73
CA THR A 139 -4.82 18.52 -2.37
C THR A 139 -6.15 18.06 -1.79
N GLU A 140 -6.65 16.91 -2.22
CA GLU A 140 -7.87 16.31 -1.68
C GLU A 140 -7.52 15.25 -0.63
N LYS A 141 -8.02 15.44 0.60
CA LYS A 141 -8.20 14.32 1.51
C LYS A 141 -9.22 13.40 0.82
N ILE A 142 -8.88 12.12 0.62
CA ILE A 142 -9.80 11.17 -0.02
C ILE A 142 -11.05 11.01 0.86
N ASP A 143 -12.07 11.83 0.61
CA ASP A 143 -13.41 11.68 1.16
C ASP A 143 -14.19 10.70 0.30
N ARG A 144 -13.77 9.43 0.40
CA ARG A 144 -14.42 8.28 -0.26
C ARG A 144 -15.87 8.05 0.18
N ALA A 145 -16.36 8.81 1.17
CA ALA A 145 -17.77 8.85 1.56
C ALA A 145 -18.69 9.30 0.41
N ARG A 146 -18.22 10.18 -0.49
CA ARG A 146 -19.02 10.69 -1.60
C ARG A 146 -19.15 9.72 -2.78
N TYR A 147 -18.13 8.89 -3.01
CA TYR A 147 -18.12 7.89 -4.08
C TYR A 147 -19.07 6.72 -3.77
N TYR A 148 -19.21 6.36 -2.48
CA TYR A 148 -20.10 5.27 -2.04
C TYR A 148 -21.59 5.62 -1.99
N LYS A 149 -21.97 6.91 -1.94
CA LYS A 149 -23.38 7.31 -1.89
C LYS A 149 -24.16 6.91 -3.16
N ASN A 150 -23.47 6.73 -4.29
CA ASN A 150 -24.09 6.41 -5.57
C ASN A 150 -24.16 4.91 -5.89
N GLU A 151 -23.45 4.04 -5.17
CA GLU A 151 -23.52 2.57 -5.35
C GLU A 151 -24.50 1.89 -4.39
N VAL A 152 -24.82 2.50 -3.23
CA VAL A 152 -25.63 1.87 -2.17
C VAL A 152 -27.14 2.11 -2.36
N SER A 153 -27.58 2.76 -3.45
CA SER A 153 -29.02 2.93 -3.73
C SER A 153 -29.68 1.72 -4.41
N SER A 154 -28.97 0.62 -4.60
CA SER A 154 -29.54 -0.61 -5.16
C SER A 154 -29.19 -1.81 -4.29
N GLU A 155 -30.23 -2.43 -3.73
CA GLU A 155 -30.25 -3.64 -2.90
C GLU A 155 -29.95 -3.44 -1.40
N GLU A 156 -31.01 -3.05 -0.67
CA GLU A 156 -31.15 -3.25 0.77
C GLU A 156 -31.14 -4.76 1.08
N VAL A 157 -29.96 -5.33 1.36
CA VAL A 157 -29.88 -6.62 2.05
C VAL A 157 -30.27 -6.38 3.50
N LYS A 158 -31.53 -6.67 3.83
CA LYS A 158 -32.03 -6.68 5.22
C LYS A 158 -31.27 -7.76 6.00
N THR A 159 -30.21 -7.37 6.70
CA THR A 159 -29.41 -8.31 7.48
C THR A 159 -30.09 -8.53 8.81
N VAL A 160 -30.66 -9.72 9.03
CA VAL A 160 -31.22 -10.08 10.34
C VAL A 160 -30.07 -10.26 11.34
N ILE A 161 -29.89 -9.28 12.23
CA ILE A 161 -28.90 -9.36 13.31
C ILE A 161 -29.31 -10.49 14.25
N ARG A 162 -28.49 -11.54 14.35
CA ARG A 162 -28.66 -12.60 15.35
C ARG A 162 -28.10 -12.12 16.69
N ILE A 163 -28.93 -12.08 17.73
CA ILE A 163 -28.57 -11.56 19.07
C ILE A 163 -28.55 -12.69 20.12
N ASP A 164 -28.37 -13.93 19.68
CA ASP A 164 -28.21 -15.05 20.62
C ASP A 164 -26.83 -15.05 21.29
N GLU A 165 -26.77 -15.59 22.50
CA GLU A 165 -25.56 -15.60 23.33
C GLU A 165 -24.39 -16.34 22.66
N ALA A 166 -24.69 -17.39 21.88
CA ALA A 166 -23.67 -18.17 21.18
C ALA A 166 -23.02 -17.34 20.06
N SER A 167 -23.80 -16.62 19.26
CA SER A 167 -23.30 -15.68 18.24
C SER A 167 -22.47 -14.55 18.84
N ILE A 168 -22.91 -13.96 19.96
CA ILE A 168 -22.15 -12.91 20.67
C ILE A 168 -20.79 -13.47 21.15
N LYS A 169 -20.78 -14.67 21.74
CA LYS A 169 -19.54 -15.30 22.24
C LYS A 169 -18.57 -15.66 21.11
N LYS A 170 -19.07 -16.19 19.99
CA LYS A 170 -18.27 -16.43 18.77
C LYS A 170 -17.72 -15.12 18.21
N GLY A 171 -18.55 -14.08 18.15
CA GLY A 171 -18.19 -12.73 17.70
C GLY A 171 -17.11 -12.09 18.54
N LYS A 172 -17.24 -12.15 19.86
CA LYS A 172 -16.25 -11.67 20.82
C LYS A 172 -14.91 -12.34 20.61
N LYS A 173 -14.88 -13.68 20.51
CA LYS A 173 -13.65 -14.44 20.27
C LYS A 173 -12.98 -14.03 18.95
N LEU A 174 -13.77 -13.86 17.89
CA LEU A 174 -13.25 -13.44 16.59
C LEU A 174 -12.69 -12.01 16.65
N TYR A 175 -13.42 -11.09 17.30
CA TYR A 175 -13.00 -9.71 17.54
C TYR A 175 -11.68 -9.63 18.32
N GLU A 176 -11.57 -10.38 19.43
CA GLU A 176 -10.35 -10.45 20.24
C GLU A 176 -9.15 -10.94 19.41
N SER A 177 -9.36 -11.88 18.50
CA SER A 177 -8.30 -12.43 17.66
C SER A 177 -7.89 -11.57 16.46
N LYS A 178 -8.80 -10.75 15.91
CA LYS A 178 -8.60 -10.04 14.63
C LYS A 178 -8.66 -8.52 14.73
N CYS A 179 -9.39 -7.97 15.69
CA CYS A 179 -9.76 -6.55 15.73
C CYS A 179 -9.16 -5.82 16.94
N TYR A 180 -9.05 -6.50 18.08
CA TYR A 180 -8.66 -5.91 19.37
C TYR A 180 -7.31 -5.16 19.36
N LEU A 181 -6.33 -5.68 18.61
CA LEU A 181 -5.01 -5.04 18.50
C LEU A 181 -5.10 -3.60 18.00
N CYS A 182 -6.07 -3.31 17.13
CA CYS A 182 -6.23 -1.99 16.51
C CYS A 182 -7.43 -1.23 17.07
N HIS A 183 -8.40 -1.91 17.68
CA HIS A 183 -9.67 -1.32 18.10
C HIS A 183 -10.01 -1.72 19.54
N ASP A 184 -10.09 -0.74 20.43
CA ASP A 184 -10.58 -0.94 21.79
C ASP A 184 -12.12 -0.99 21.79
N PRO A 185 -12.74 -2.13 22.20
CA PRO A 185 -14.20 -2.27 22.21
C PRO A 185 -14.89 -1.45 23.32
N TYR A 186 -14.16 -1.02 24.36
CA TYR A 186 -14.73 -0.34 25.54
C TYR A 186 -14.28 1.11 25.68
N SER A 187 -13.67 1.67 24.63
CA SER A 187 -13.21 3.05 24.58
C SER A 187 -13.62 3.68 23.25
N THR A 188 -13.69 5.01 23.21
CA THR A 188 -13.83 5.81 21.99
C THR A 188 -12.49 6.39 21.52
N LYS A 189 -11.42 6.22 22.32
CA LYS A 189 -10.09 6.75 22.01
C LYS A 189 -9.48 5.98 20.83
N THR A 190 -8.71 6.70 20.02
CA THR A 190 -7.95 6.09 18.92
C THR A 190 -6.65 5.51 19.47
N ILE A 191 -6.38 4.24 19.15
CA ILE A 191 -5.08 3.59 19.38
C ILE A 191 -4.35 3.46 18.04
N VAL A 192 -4.72 2.46 17.23
CA VAL A 192 -4.33 2.36 15.81
C VAL A 192 -5.53 2.69 14.93
N GLY A 193 -6.66 2.05 15.20
CA GLY A 193 -7.99 2.40 14.71
C GLY A 193 -8.81 3.16 15.77
N PRO A 194 -9.98 3.70 15.39
CA PRO A 194 -10.91 4.32 16.34
C PRO A 194 -11.41 3.29 17.36
N GLY A 195 -11.66 3.74 18.59
CA GLY A 195 -12.39 2.95 19.57
C GLY A 195 -13.82 2.65 19.12
N LEU A 196 -14.35 1.49 19.50
CA LEU A 196 -15.62 0.94 18.98
C LEU A 196 -16.73 0.85 20.04
N MET A 197 -16.53 1.44 21.22
CA MET A 197 -17.58 1.56 22.22
C MET A 197 -18.82 2.24 21.62
N GLY A 198 -19.98 1.57 21.73
CA GLY A 198 -21.24 2.05 21.17
C GLY A 198 -21.25 2.29 19.65
N ILE A 199 -20.40 1.62 18.86
CA ILE A 199 -20.23 1.93 17.43
C ILE A 199 -21.54 1.93 16.63
N LEU A 200 -22.45 0.98 16.90
CA LEU A 200 -23.76 0.86 16.24
C LEU A 200 -24.82 1.84 16.76
N LYS A 201 -24.52 2.56 17.86
CA LYS A 201 -25.39 3.62 18.41
C LYS A 201 -25.08 4.99 17.79
N ASN A 202 -23.96 5.10 17.07
CA ASN A 202 -23.56 6.34 16.41
C ASN A 202 -24.35 6.55 15.11
N PRO A 203 -24.55 7.81 14.67
CA PRO A 203 -25.17 8.06 13.36
C PRO A 203 -24.27 7.60 12.20
N SER A 204 -22.95 7.61 12.40
CA SER A 204 -21.96 7.30 11.36
C SER A 204 -20.67 6.70 11.93
N LEU A 205 -19.98 5.90 11.12
CA LEU A 205 -18.67 5.33 11.43
C LEU A 205 -17.59 6.44 11.55
N PRO A 206 -16.73 6.41 12.59
CA PRO A 206 -15.87 7.55 12.96
C PRO A 206 -14.89 8.03 11.89
N VAL A 207 -14.44 7.14 11.01
CA VAL A 207 -13.36 7.43 10.05
C VAL A 207 -13.87 7.46 8.61
N SER A 208 -14.82 6.58 8.26
CA SER A 208 -15.36 6.49 6.89
C SER A 208 -16.58 7.38 6.65
N GLY A 209 -17.25 7.83 7.71
CA GLY A 209 -18.48 8.63 7.62
C GLY A 209 -19.70 7.88 7.07
N LYS A 210 -19.58 6.56 6.82
CA LYS A 210 -20.73 5.72 6.42
C LYS A 210 -21.73 5.61 7.57
N PRO A 211 -23.03 5.36 7.31
CA PRO A 211 -23.99 5.07 8.37
C PRO A 211 -23.50 3.94 9.27
N ALA A 212 -23.64 4.05 10.59
CA ALA A 212 -23.18 3.00 11.51
C ALA A 212 -24.22 1.88 11.65
N ILE A 213 -24.51 1.21 10.54
CA ILE A 213 -25.45 0.08 10.44
C ILE A 213 -24.69 -1.21 10.11
N PRO A 214 -25.25 -2.40 10.44
CA PRO A 214 -24.62 -3.70 10.17
C PRO A 214 -24.08 -3.87 8.76
N GLU A 215 -24.88 -3.50 7.75
CA GLU A 215 -24.54 -3.63 6.33
C GLU A 215 -23.31 -2.80 5.97
N SER A 216 -23.22 -1.59 6.52
CA SER A 216 -22.09 -0.69 6.31
C SER A 216 -20.81 -1.21 6.97
N ILE A 217 -20.93 -1.82 8.15
CA ILE A 217 -19.81 -2.44 8.87
C ILE A 217 -19.34 -3.70 8.12
N ILE A 218 -20.26 -4.59 7.72
CA ILE A 218 -19.94 -5.79 6.91
C ILE A 218 -19.23 -5.40 5.62
N ASN A 219 -19.77 -4.41 4.90
CA ASN A 219 -19.14 -3.92 3.69
C ASN A 219 -17.77 -3.29 3.99
N GLN A 220 -17.58 -2.59 5.10
CA GLN A 220 -16.27 -2.07 5.48
C GLN A 220 -15.29 -3.18 5.92
N LEU A 221 -15.75 -4.29 6.49
CA LEU A 221 -14.89 -5.44 6.78
C LEU A 221 -14.42 -6.11 5.47
N ARG A 222 -15.28 -6.21 4.46
CA ARG A 222 -14.92 -6.73 3.12
C ARG A 222 -14.06 -5.75 2.31
N ASN A 223 -14.42 -4.47 2.34
CA ASN A 223 -13.86 -3.38 1.57
C ASN A 223 -13.37 -2.29 2.53
N PRO A 224 -12.20 -2.48 3.16
CA PRO A 224 -11.75 -1.64 4.25
C PRO A 224 -11.49 -0.20 3.86
N TYR A 225 -11.66 0.69 4.84
CA TYR A 225 -11.37 2.10 4.70
C TYR A 225 -9.94 2.43 5.16
N ARG A 226 -9.18 3.10 4.28
CA ARG A 226 -7.78 3.53 4.48
C ARG A 226 -6.83 2.39 4.86
N TYR A 227 -6.41 2.31 6.12
CA TYR A 227 -5.35 1.43 6.63
C TYR A 227 -5.91 0.20 7.33
N MET A 228 -7.23 0.09 7.43
CA MET A 228 -7.87 -1.10 7.95
C MET A 228 -7.56 -2.28 6.99
N PRO A 229 -7.15 -3.45 7.50
CA PRO A 229 -6.94 -4.63 6.66
C PRO A 229 -8.28 -5.19 6.17
N SER A 230 -8.24 -5.97 5.07
CA SER A 230 -9.43 -6.62 4.54
C SER A 230 -9.72 -7.91 5.29
N PHE A 231 -11.01 -8.19 5.48
CA PHE A 231 -11.55 -9.41 6.06
C PHE A 231 -12.51 -10.12 5.10
N SER A 232 -12.36 -9.91 3.78
CA SER A 232 -13.21 -10.50 2.75
C SER A 232 -13.25 -12.04 2.78
N TYR A 233 -12.23 -12.67 3.37
CA TYR A 233 -12.13 -14.12 3.55
C TYR A 233 -13.05 -14.68 4.66
N LEU A 234 -13.60 -13.84 5.54
CA LEU A 234 -14.54 -14.29 6.55
C LEU A 234 -15.88 -14.67 5.90
N SER A 235 -16.44 -15.78 6.37
CA SER A 235 -17.79 -16.21 5.99
C SER A 235 -18.83 -15.19 6.46
N GLU A 236 -20.01 -15.26 5.85
CA GLU A 236 -21.13 -14.40 6.24
C GLU A 236 -21.53 -14.61 7.71
N GLU A 237 -21.56 -15.86 8.19
CA GLU A 237 -21.84 -16.18 9.60
C GLU A 237 -20.82 -15.53 10.55
N GLU A 238 -19.52 -15.58 10.21
CA GLU A 238 -18.47 -14.95 11.02
C GLU A 238 -18.63 -13.43 11.09
N MET A 239 -18.98 -12.78 9.97
CA MET A 239 -19.24 -11.33 9.98
C MET A 239 -20.46 -10.99 10.82
N LEU A 240 -21.54 -11.75 10.70
CA LEU A 240 -22.74 -11.56 11.52
C LEU A 240 -22.47 -11.74 13.01
N ASN A 241 -21.62 -12.71 13.38
CA ASN A 241 -21.19 -12.89 14.76
C ASN A 241 -20.41 -11.66 15.27
N ILE A 242 -19.53 -11.06 14.45
CA ILE A 242 -18.86 -9.79 14.81
C ILE A 242 -19.89 -8.69 15.05
N ILE A 243 -20.88 -8.52 14.16
CA ILE A 243 -21.94 -7.52 14.34
C ILE A 243 -22.72 -7.78 15.64
N ALA A 244 -23.07 -9.03 15.93
CA ALA A 244 -23.76 -9.42 17.15
C ALA A 244 -22.99 -8.95 18.40
N TYR A 245 -21.68 -9.17 18.42
CA TYR A 245 -20.83 -8.69 19.51
C TYR A 245 -20.75 -7.16 19.57
N LEU A 246 -20.53 -6.48 18.44
CA LEU A 246 -20.50 -5.01 18.38
C LEU A 246 -21.80 -4.37 18.87
N ASN A 247 -22.93 -5.04 18.69
CA ASN A 247 -24.23 -4.59 19.16
C ASN A 247 -24.36 -4.61 20.70
N THR A 248 -23.47 -5.33 21.39
CA THR A 248 -23.42 -5.35 22.86
C THR A 248 -22.58 -4.23 23.48
N LEU A 249 -21.83 -3.48 22.66
CA LEU A 249 -20.88 -2.44 23.08
C LEU A 249 -21.50 -1.05 23.29
#